data_AF-A0A1L9BRU0-F1
#
_entry.id   AF-A0A1L9BRU0-F1
#
_cell.length_a   1.000
_cell.length_b   1.000
_cell.length_c   1.000
_cell.angle_alpha   90.00
_cell.angle_beta   90.00
_cell.angle_gamma   90.00
#
_symmetry.space_group_name_H-M   'P 1'
#
loop_
_entity.id
_entity.type
_entity.pdbx_description
1 polymer ?
#
loop_
_entity_poly.entity_id
_entity_poly.type
_entity_poly.pdbx_seq_one_letter_code
_entity_poly.pdbx_strand_id
1 'polypeptide(L)'
;MKDQRISEYRAMFSALQMLGGRPETIGQDDLHQTLYRLQDRTEQGERRSDDARIRRLQRENALLIDHAEMLACALGACPNCWGTIPDCEDCGGIGTPGAFNPDRSCFDHFVLPVITRVLGRDEDADIRISGDALRRAAFPSGKVE
;
A
#
# COMPACT_ATOMS: atom_id res chain seq x y z
N MET A 1 -48.60 -22.38 4.11
CA MET A 1 -47.45 -21.63 3.54
C MET A 1 -46.69 -22.39 2.46
N LYS A 2 -46.48 -23.72 2.60
CA LYS A 2 -45.85 -24.55 1.55
C LYS A 2 -46.71 -24.69 0.28
N ASP A 3 -48.04 -24.73 0.44
CA ASP A 3 -48.97 -24.88 -0.70
C ASP A 3 -49.02 -23.66 -1.61
N GLN A 4 -48.83 -22.46 -1.06
CA GLN A 4 -48.80 -21.20 -1.82
C GLN A 4 -47.62 -21.19 -2.80
N ARG A 5 -46.42 -21.55 -2.33
CA ARG A 5 -45.22 -21.61 -3.18
C ARG A 5 -45.35 -22.67 -4.27
N ILE A 6 -45.92 -23.84 -3.95
CA ILE A 6 -46.13 -24.91 -4.93
C ILE A 6 -47.11 -24.44 -6.02
N SER A 7 -48.13 -23.66 -5.65
CA SER A 7 -49.07 -23.06 -6.61
C SER A 7 -48.41 -22.01 -7.50
N GLU A 8 -47.55 -21.15 -6.94
CA GLU A 8 -46.80 -20.13 -7.69
C GLU A 8 -45.82 -20.76 -8.68
N TYR A 9 -45.10 -21.82 -8.26
CA TYR A 9 -44.23 -22.58 -9.16
C TYR A 9 -45.01 -23.21 -10.31
N ARG A 10 -46.15 -23.85 -10.03
CA ARG A 10 -47.00 -24.44 -11.08
C ARG A 10 -47.48 -23.40 -12.09
N ALA A 11 -47.90 -22.21 -11.63
CA ALA A 11 -48.32 -21.13 -12.51
C ALA A 11 -47.18 -20.62 -13.40
N MET A 12 -45.97 -20.48 -12.84
CA MET A 12 -44.77 -20.09 -13.59
C MET A 12 -44.39 -21.14 -14.65
N PHE A 13 -44.46 -22.44 -14.31
CA PHE A 13 -44.19 -23.52 -15.26
C PHE A 13 -45.22 -23.59 -16.39
N SER A 14 -46.51 -23.35 -16.10
CA SER A 14 -47.55 -23.29 -17.12
C SER A 14 -47.40 -22.09 -18.05
N ALA A 15 -47.02 -20.93 -17.54
CA ALA A 15 -46.74 -19.74 -18.35
C ALA A 15 -45.57 -19.97 -19.33
N LEU A 16 -44.52 -20.67 -18.89
CA LEU A 16 -43.38 -21.06 -19.74
C LEU A 16 -43.78 -22.05 -20.84
N GLN A 17 -44.67 -23.00 -20.55
CA GLN A 17 -45.19 -23.95 -21.55
C GLN A 17 -46.06 -23.27 -22.63
N MET A 18 -46.87 -22.28 -22.25
CA MET A 18 -47.72 -21.55 -23.20
C MET A 18 -46.94 -20.67 -24.18
N LEU A 19 -45.72 -20.25 -23.81
CA LEU A 19 -44.82 -19.48 -24.68
C LEU A 19 -44.02 -20.36 -25.65
N GLY A 20 -44.37 -21.64 -25.81
CA GLY A 20 -43.68 -22.57 -26.71
C GLY A 20 -42.40 -23.16 -26.13
N GLY A 21 -42.09 -22.89 -24.85
CA GLY A 21 -41.04 -23.58 -24.11
C GLY A 21 -41.43 -25.02 -23.84
N ARG A 22 -41.12 -25.94 -24.75
CA ARG A 22 -41.17 -27.37 -24.44
C ARG A 22 -40.20 -27.65 -23.27
N PRO A 23 -40.55 -28.50 -22.29
CA PRO A 23 -39.58 -29.00 -21.30
C PRO A 23 -38.67 -30.07 -21.93
N GLU A 24 -38.40 -29.98 -23.24
CA GLU A 24 -37.36 -30.74 -23.90
C GLU A 24 -36.05 -30.10 -23.47
N THR A 25 -35.51 -30.66 -22.38
CA THR A 25 -34.09 -30.69 -22.05
C THR A 25 -33.30 -29.52 -22.66
N ILE A 26 -33.20 -28.40 -21.94
CA ILE A 26 -31.85 -27.84 -21.82
C ILE A 26 -31.04 -29.06 -21.38
N GLY A 27 -30.22 -29.62 -22.28
CA GLY A 27 -29.45 -30.81 -21.94
C GLY A 27 -28.81 -30.53 -20.58
N GLN A 28 -28.90 -31.45 -19.62
CA GLN A 28 -28.26 -31.20 -18.32
C GLN A 28 -26.79 -30.79 -18.52
N ASP A 29 -26.17 -31.29 -19.59
CA ASP A 29 -24.88 -30.88 -20.12
C ASP A 29 -24.78 -29.39 -20.47
N ASP A 30 -25.78 -28.78 -21.10
CA ASP A 30 -25.80 -27.36 -21.48
C ASP A 30 -25.98 -26.42 -20.27
N LEU A 31 -26.80 -26.84 -19.30
CA LEU A 31 -26.93 -26.13 -18.02
C LEU A 31 -25.64 -26.22 -17.21
N HIS A 32 -25.04 -27.43 -17.14
CA HIS A 32 -23.80 -27.65 -16.40
C HIS A 32 -22.62 -26.90 -17.04
N GLN A 33 -22.55 -26.89 -18.38
CA GLN A 33 -21.55 -26.13 -19.12
C GLN A 33 -21.73 -24.62 -18.94
N THR A 34 -22.97 -24.14 -18.84
CA THR A 34 -23.26 -22.72 -18.56
C THR A 34 -22.86 -22.35 -17.13
N LEU A 35 -23.18 -23.18 -16.13
CA LEU A 35 -22.78 -22.94 -14.74
C LEU A 35 -21.25 -22.94 -14.58
N TYR A 36 -20.55 -23.88 -15.22
CA TYR A 36 -19.09 -23.92 -15.21
C TYR A 36 -18.47 -22.66 -15.83
N ARG A 37 -19.00 -22.18 -16.98
CA ARG A 37 -18.54 -20.92 -17.60
C ARG A 37 -18.77 -19.71 -16.71
N LEU A 38 -19.87 -19.68 -15.93
CA LEU A 38 -20.13 -18.58 -15.00
C LEU A 38 -19.18 -18.63 -13.80
N GLN A 39 -18.94 -19.82 -13.24
CA GLN A 39 -17.99 -20.04 -12.15
C GLN A 39 -16.56 -19.68 -12.56
N ASP A 40 -16.10 -20.13 -13.73
CA ASP A 40 -14.78 -19.80 -14.25
C ASP A 40 -14.63 -18.28 -14.48
N ARG A 41 -15.67 -17.59 -14.97
CA ARG A 41 -15.66 -16.13 -15.10
C ARG A 41 -15.61 -15.40 -13.76
N THR A 42 -16.30 -15.89 -12.73
CA THR A 42 -16.24 -15.30 -11.39
C THR A 42 -14.88 -15.55 -10.75
N GLU A 43 -14.34 -16.77 -10.84
CA GLU A 43 -13.03 -17.12 -10.29
C GLU A 43 -11.89 -16.38 -11.00
N GLN A 44 -11.96 -16.23 -12.33
CA GLN A 44 -11.02 -15.42 -13.08
C GLN A 44 -11.16 -13.92 -12.77
N GLY A 45 -12.38 -13.43 -12.55
CA GLY A 45 -12.63 -12.05 -12.14
C GLY A 45 -12.07 -11.75 -10.75
N GLU A 46 -12.29 -12.65 -9.80
CA GLU A 46 -11.78 -12.58 -8.43
C GLU A 46 -10.26 -12.69 -8.39
N ARG A 47 -9.66 -13.68 -9.06
CA ARG A 47 -8.20 -13.81 -9.18
C ARG A 47 -7.56 -12.59 -9.82
N ARG A 48 -8.14 -12.05 -10.89
CA ARG A 48 -7.64 -10.81 -11.52
C ARG A 48 -7.75 -9.59 -10.61
N SER A 49 -8.80 -9.51 -9.80
CA SER A 49 -8.99 -8.47 -8.80
C SER A 49 -7.98 -8.59 -7.66
N ASP A 50 -7.76 -9.80 -7.16
CA ASP A 50 -6.78 -10.10 -6.13
C ASP A 50 -5.35 -9.82 -6.61
N ASP A 51 -5.03 -10.21 -7.84
CA ASP A 51 -3.76 -9.90 -8.49
C ASP A 51 -3.54 -8.39 -8.61
N ALA A 52 -4.57 -7.63 -8.99
CA ALA A 52 -4.48 -6.18 -9.08
C ALA A 52 -4.28 -5.53 -7.71
N ARG A 53 -4.96 -6.06 -6.68
CA ARG A 53 -4.81 -5.62 -5.29
C ARG A 53 -3.41 -5.92 -4.76
N ILE A 54 -2.90 -7.13 -4.98
CA ILE A 54 -1.55 -7.55 -4.60
C ILE A 54 -0.50 -6.66 -5.26
N ARG A 55 -0.60 -6.44 -6.59
CA ARG A 55 0.32 -5.55 -7.31
C ARG A 55 0.27 -4.11 -6.81
N ARG A 56 -0.90 -3.63 -6.38
CA ARG A 56 -1.02 -2.30 -5.77
C ARG A 56 -0.29 -2.25 -4.44
N LEU A 57 -0.55 -3.21 -3.55
CA LEU A 57 0.08 -3.27 -2.22
C LEU A 57 1.61 -3.44 -2.33
N GLN A 58 2.09 -4.22 -3.28
CA GLN A 58 3.53 -4.36 -3.53
C GLN A 58 4.18 -3.02 -3.93
N ARG A 59 3.52 -2.22 -4.78
CA ARG A 59 4.00 -0.89 -5.15
C ARG A 59 3.97 0.08 -3.97
N GLU A 60 2.91 0.06 -3.17
CA GLU A 60 2.80 0.90 -1.96
C GLU A 60 3.87 0.51 -0.93
N ASN A 61 4.10 -0.79 -0.72
CA ASN A 61 5.12 -1.28 0.19
C ASN A 61 6.54 -0.91 -0.26
N ALA A 62 6.85 -1.07 -1.55
CA ALA A 62 8.13 -0.63 -2.11
C ALA A 62 8.35 0.87 -1.88
N LEU A 63 7.33 1.70 -2.16
CA LEU A 63 7.41 3.15 -1.91
C LEU A 63 7.64 3.49 -0.44
N LEU A 64 7.02 2.75 0.48
CA LEU A 64 7.20 2.96 1.92
C LEU A 64 8.59 2.56 2.39
N ILE A 65 9.15 1.45 1.85
CA ILE A 65 10.52 1.02 2.13
C ILE A 65 11.50 2.10 1.66
N ASP A 66 11.40 2.53 0.40
CA ASP A 66 12.29 3.55 -0.17
C ASP A 66 12.25 4.85 0.66
N HIS A 67 11.06 5.30 1.08
CA HIS A 67 10.93 6.48 1.93
C HIS A 67 11.50 6.28 3.33
N ALA A 68 11.30 5.12 3.94
CA ALA A 68 11.85 4.83 5.26
C ALA A 68 13.40 4.84 5.21
N GLU A 69 13.99 4.22 4.18
CA GLU A 69 15.44 4.23 3.98
C GLU A 69 15.99 5.65 3.79
N MET A 70 15.38 6.43 2.89
CA MET A 70 15.79 7.82 2.66
C MET A 70 15.62 8.69 3.90
N LEU A 71 14.56 8.49 4.69
CA LEU A 71 14.35 9.23 5.92
C LEU A 71 15.36 8.83 7.00
N ALA A 72 15.72 7.55 7.10
CA ALA A 72 16.79 7.12 7.98
C ALA A 72 18.12 7.81 7.61
N CYS A 73 18.45 7.87 6.32
CA CYS A 73 19.60 8.65 5.83
C CYS A 73 19.50 10.14 6.18
N ALA A 74 18.33 10.75 5.97
CA ALA A 74 18.07 12.15 6.31
C ALA A 74 18.20 12.46 7.81
N LEU A 75 17.98 11.47 8.67
CA LEU A 75 18.03 11.62 10.13
C LEU A 75 19.34 11.11 10.73
N GLY A 76 20.21 10.47 9.94
CA GLY A 76 21.37 9.77 10.46
C GLY A 76 21.00 8.59 11.36
N ALA A 77 19.93 7.85 11.01
CA ALA A 77 19.50 6.62 11.67
C ALA A 77 19.93 5.39 10.87
N CYS A 78 19.91 4.20 11.49
CA CYS A 78 20.05 2.95 10.75
C CYS A 78 18.74 2.65 10.00
N PRO A 79 18.77 2.45 8.67
CA PRO A 79 17.56 2.20 7.88
C PRO A 79 16.88 0.87 8.26
N ASN A 80 17.65 -0.11 8.73
CA ASN A 80 17.15 -1.44 9.04
C ASN A 80 16.44 -1.51 10.41
N CYS A 81 17.01 -0.87 11.44
CA CYS A 81 16.51 -1.06 12.81
C CYS A 81 16.05 0.20 13.53
N TRP A 82 16.44 1.41 13.09
CA TRP A 82 16.11 2.66 13.77
C TRP A 82 16.48 2.70 15.27
N GLY A 83 17.43 1.85 15.69
CA GLY A 83 17.85 1.67 17.07
C GLY A 83 16.90 0.84 17.95
N THR A 84 15.87 0.21 17.38
CA THR A 84 14.91 -0.61 18.16
C THR A 84 15.30 -2.08 18.28
N ILE A 85 16.31 -2.55 17.52
CA ILE A 85 16.81 -3.92 17.54
C ILE A 85 18.22 -3.90 18.16
N PRO A 86 18.40 -4.40 19.41
CA PRO A 86 19.67 -4.27 20.15
C PRO A 86 20.89 -4.93 19.50
N ASP A 87 20.68 -5.97 18.69
CA ASP A 87 21.70 -6.79 18.04
C ASP A 87 21.64 -6.70 16.51
N CYS A 88 21.16 -5.56 15.99
CA CYS A 88 21.07 -5.34 14.54
C CYS A 88 22.41 -5.60 13.83
N GLU A 89 22.38 -6.43 12.78
CA GLU A 89 23.57 -6.83 12.04
C GLU A 89 24.32 -5.66 11.37
N ASP A 90 23.62 -4.56 11.08
CA ASP A 90 24.21 -3.40 10.40
C ASP A 90 24.87 -2.39 11.36
N CYS A 91 24.32 -2.23 12.58
CA CYS A 91 24.76 -1.15 13.48
C CYS A 91 24.96 -1.56 14.94
N GLY A 92 24.68 -2.81 15.33
CA GLY A 92 24.76 -3.25 16.72
C GLY A 92 23.79 -2.50 17.65
N GLY A 93 22.65 -2.07 17.12
CA GLY A 93 21.56 -1.46 17.89
C GLY A 93 21.69 0.02 18.23
N ILE A 94 22.79 0.70 17.86
CA ILE A 94 22.95 2.13 18.17
C ILE A 94 22.16 3.07 17.26
N GLY A 95 21.59 2.54 16.16
CA GLY A 95 21.11 3.29 14.99
C GLY A 95 19.85 4.15 15.16
N THR A 96 19.70 4.83 16.28
CA THR A 96 18.67 5.85 16.53
C THR A 96 18.88 7.11 15.68
N PRO A 97 17.85 7.96 15.47
CA PRO A 97 18.02 9.26 14.80
C PRO A 97 19.15 10.10 15.44
N GLY A 98 20.07 10.58 14.61
CA GLY A 98 21.25 11.34 15.04
C GLY A 98 22.45 10.49 15.48
N ALA A 99 22.36 9.15 15.43
CA ALA A 99 23.49 8.26 15.75
C ALA A 99 24.62 8.35 14.71
N PHE A 100 24.28 8.67 13.47
CA PHE A 100 25.20 8.86 12.35
C PHE A 100 25.07 10.27 11.77
N ASN A 101 26.03 10.66 10.93
CA ASN A 101 25.91 11.92 10.17
C ASN A 101 24.75 11.80 9.16
N PRO A 102 23.75 12.71 9.21
CA PRO A 102 22.72 12.78 8.19
C PRO A 102 23.27 12.98 6.79
N ASP A 103 22.69 12.30 5.81
CA ASP A 103 22.93 12.60 4.40
C ASP A 103 22.32 13.96 4.05
N ARG A 104 23.12 14.83 3.44
CA ARG A 104 22.72 16.21 3.17
C ARG A 104 21.58 16.31 2.17
N SER A 105 21.61 15.50 1.11
CA SER A 105 20.60 15.56 0.06
C SER A 105 19.24 15.08 0.59
N CYS A 106 19.25 14.00 1.38
CA CYS A 106 18.06 13.47 2.03
C CYS A 106 17.54 14.44 3.10
N PHE A 107 18.41 15.06 3.90
CA PHE A 107 18.03 16.06 4.89
C PHE A 107 17.36 17.28 4.24
N ASP A 108 17.96 17.83 3.18
CA ASP A 108 17.41 18.99 2.46
C ASP A 108 16.07 18.66 1.79
N HIS A 109 15.84 17.41 1.40
CA HIS A 109 14.58 16.95 0.81
C HIS A 109 13.46 16.73 1.84
N PHE A 110 13.74 16.01 2.94
CA PHE A 110 12.71 15.56 3.88
C PHE A 110 12.58 16.43 5.14
N VAL A 111 13.69 16.93 5.68
CA VAL A 111 13.72 17.54 7.02
C VAL A 111 13.72 19.06 6.95
N LEU A 112 14.56 19.65 6.10
CA LEU A 112 14.70 21.09 5.98
C LEU A 112 13.38 21.82 5.66
N PRO A 113 12.50 21.33 4.76
CA PRO A 113 11.21 22.00 4.49
C PRO A 113 10.28 22.03 5.70
N VAL A 114 10.36 21.02 6.57
CA VAL A 114 9.55 20.94 7.78
C VAL A 114 10.11 21.90 8.84
N ILE A 115 11.43 21.87 9.08
CA ILE A 115 12.07 22.76 10.03
C ILE A 115 11.87 24.23 9.64
N THR A 116 12.08 24.57 8.37
CA THR A 116 11.85 25.94 7.87
C THR A 116 10.40 26.38 8.04
N ARG A 117 9.42 25.47 7.93
CA ARG A 117 8.02 25.81 8.19
C ARG A 117 7.67 25.95 9.67
N VAL A 118 8.23 25.09 10.52
CA VAL A 118 7.95 25.08 11.96
C VAL A 118 8.66 26.26 12.63
N LEU A 119 9.96 26.44 12.37
CA LEU A 119 10.78 27.51 12.96
C LEU A 119 10.70 28.83 12.20
N GLY A 120 10.47 28.81 10.89
CA GLY A 120 10.30 30.04 10.09
C GLY A 120 8.95 30.74 10.31
N ARG A 121 8.02 30.13 11.05
CA ARG A 121 6.87 30.83 11.63
C ARG A 121 7.22 31.64 12.89
N ASP A 122 8.36 31.36 13.50
CA ASP A 122 8.89 32.07 14.66
C ASP A 122 9.87 33.20 14.27
N GLU A 123 10.12 33.43 12.97
CA GLU A 123 11.00 34.54 12.51
C GLU A 123 10.34 35.93 12.57
N ASP A 124 9.07 36.02 12.97
CA ASP A 124 8.50 37.27 13.53
C ASP A 124 8.91 37.48 15.01
N ALA A 125 9.61 36.52 15.65
CA ALA A 125 10.08 36.61 17.03
C ALA A 125 11.61 36.59 17.20
N ASP A 126 12.40 35.79 16.46
CA ASP A 126 13.83 35.61 16.80
C ASP A 126 14.79 35.41 15.61
N ILE A 127 15.01 36.47 14.83
CA ILE A 127 16.14 36.62 13.89
C ILE A 127 17.47 36.69 14.66
N ARG A 128 17.90 35.64 15.38
CA ARG A 128 19.23 35.60 16.07
C ARG A 128 19.92 34.24 16.16
N ILE A 129 19.37 33.13 15.68
CA ILE A 129 20.14 31.88 15.55
C ILE A 129 20.78 31.82 14.16
N SER A 130 21.69 32.78 13.96
CA SER A 130 22.77 32.87 12.98
C SER A 130 22.92 31.67 12.03
N GLY A 131 22.92 31.93 10.72
CA GLY A 131 23.30 31.03 9.62
C GLY A 131 24.74 30.46 9.69
N ASP A 132 25.35 30.57 10.85
CA ASP A 132 26.67 30.14 11.25
C ASP A 132 26.63 28.75 11.95
N ALA A 133 25.50 28.38 12.57
CA ALA A 133 25.31 27.05 13.19
C ALA A 133 25.12 25.94 12.13
N LEU A 134 24.35 26.21 11.07
CA LEU A 134 24.17 25.30 9.93
C LEU A 134 25.46 25.11 9.10
N ARG A 135 26.37 26.11 9.11
CA ARG A 135 27.68 26.02 8.46
C ARG A 135 28.72 25.29 9.33
N ARG A 136 28.63 25.39 10.66
CA ARG A 136 29.51 24.71 11.61
C ARG A 136 29.21 23.23 11.82
N ALA A 137 28.00 22.78 11.51
CA ALA A 137 27.69 21.35 11.34
C ALA A 137 28.33 20.81 10.05
N ALA A 138 29.65 21.00 9.90
CA ALA A 138 30.42 20.62 8.73
C ALA A 138 30.31 19.10 8.52
N PHE A 139 29.30 18.69 7.75
CA PHE A 139 29.14 17.34 7.27
C PHE A 139 30.24 17.09 6.25
N PRO A 140 31.17 16.16 6.50
CA PRO A 140 32.16 15.82 5.50
C PRO A 140 31.41 15.29 4.28
N SER A 141 31.55 15.98 3.14
CA SER A 141 31.20 15.44 1.83
C SER A 141 32.06 14.21 1.58
N GLY A 142 31.62 13.05 2.05
CA GLY A 142 32.25 11.78 1.76
C GLY A 142 32.18 11.55 0.25
N LYS A 143 33.33 11.63 -0.42
CA LYS A 143 33.46 11.12 -1.79
C LYS A 143 33.25 9.61 -1.73
N VAL A 144 32.33 9.13 -2.54
CA VAL A 144 32.21 7.71 -2.87
C VAL A 144 33.38 7.40 -3.82
N GLU A 145 34.37 6.64 -3.36
CA GLU A 145 35.27 5.85 -4.21
C GLU A 145 34.74 4.41 -4.31
#